data_AF-A0A7S1IDB4-F1
#
_entry.id   AF-A0A7S1IDB4-F1
#
_cell.length_a   1.000
_cell.length_b   1.000
_cell.length_c   1.000
_cell.angle_alpha   90.00
_cell.angle_beta   90.00
_cell.angle_gamma   90.00
#
_symmetry.space_group_name_H-M   'P 1'
#
loop_
_entity.id
_entity.type
_entity.pdbx_description
1 polymer ?
#
loop_
_entity_poly.entity_id
_entity_poly.type
_entity_poly.pdbx_seq_one_letter_code
_entity_poly.pdbx_strand_id
1 'polypeptide(L)'
;PPAELRPVAPDDTEVRGARRCINVAVDRSVPSLEALLGRYQTHAWILAVDVDRHAEGFWTQDPPPTLAAVAAEVRRFTDAAAAVRTLSPSRVLLPLLEVDCSAVRDALSQRATAVARALLTALYAHCVSRCQRILAAYHEMWAGLQVVPQTPEELDALRAYAET
;
A
#
# COMPACT_ATOMS: atom_id res chain seq x y z
N PRO A 1 -2.76 -61.95 20.51
CA PRO A 1 -3.46 -61.29 21.64
C PRO A 1 -3.19 -59.79 21.64
N PRO A 2 -4.22 -58.92 21.65
CA PRO A 2 -3.99 -57.48 21.75
C PRO A 2 -3.40 -57.19 23.14
N ALA A 3 -2.33 -56.40 23.19
CA ALA A 3 -1.70 -56.00 24.43
C ALA A 3 -2.73 -55.26 25.31
N GLU A 4 -2.98 -55.77 26.51
CA GLU A 4 -3.85 -55.13 27.49
C GLU A 4 -3.33 -53.71 27.76
N LEU A 5 -4.13 -52.70 27.40
CA LEU A 5 -3.80 -51.31 27.66
C LEU A 5 -3.84 -51.09 29.17
N ARG A 6 -2.66 -51.03 29.80
CA ARG A 6 -2.52 -50.72 31.22
C ARG A 6 -3.06 -49.30 31.46
N PRO A 7 -3.92 -49.07 32.48
CA PRO A 7 -4.30 -47.72 32.86
C PRO A 7 -3.05 -46.95 33.27
N VAL A 8 -2.77 -45.85 32.56
CA VAL A 8 -1.60 -45.01 32.77
C VAL A 8 -1.92 -44.03 33.88
N ALA A 9 -1.13 -44.05 34.96
CA ALA A 9 -1.26 -43.10 36.04
C ALA A 9 -0.61 -41.76 35.66
N PRO A 10 -1.11 -40.61 36.15
CA PRO A 10 -0.54 -39.30 35.82
C PRO A 10 0.93 -39.13 36.26
N ASP A 11 1.39 -39.93 37.23
CA ASP A 11 2.77 -39.96 37.71
C ASP A 11 3.66 -40.99 36.98
N ASP A 12 3.12 -41.71 36.00
CA ASP A 12 3.93 -42.62 35.19
C ASP A 12 5.06 -41.82 34.51
N THR A 13 6.26 -42.43 34.46
CA THR A 13 7.46 -41.80 33.92
C THR A 13 7.28 -41.34 32.48
N GLU A 14 6.51 -42.10 31.70
CA GLU A 14 6.13 -41.80 30.32
C GLU A 14 5.25 -40.54 30.23
N VAL A 15 4.25 -40.40 31.11
CA VAL A 15 3.37 -39.21 31.16
C VAL A 15 4.14 -37.98 31.58
N ARG A 16 5.00 -38.10 32.60
CA ARG A 16 5.87 -36.99 33.03
C ARG A 16 6.90 -36.62 31.97
N GLY A 17 7.39 -37.59 31.19
CA GLY A 17 8.25 -37.37 30.03
C GLY A 17 7.52 -36.60 28.92
N ALA A 18 6.34 -37.07 28.52
CA ALA A 18 5.51 -36.42 27.52
C ALA A 18 5.12 -34.99 27.94
N ARG A 19 4.72 -34.79 29.19
CA ARG A 19 4.40 -33.45 29.73
C ARG A 19 5.60 -32.51 29.69
N ARG A 20 6.81 -33.01 29.99
CA ARG A 20 8.04 -32.23 29.83
C ARG A 20 8.30 -31.87 28.37
N CYS A 21 8.16 -32.81 27.45
CA CYS A 21 8.34 -32.56 26.02
C CYS A 21 7.35 -31.50 25.49
N ILE A 22 6.08 -31.59 25.90
CA ILE A 22 5.06 -30.61 25.55
C ILE A 22 5.42 -29.23 26.12
N ASN A 23 5.78 -29.14 27.40
CA ASN A 23 6.17 -27.86 28.01
C ASN A 23 7.36 -27.23 27.28
N VAL A 24 8.39 -28.01 26.97
CA VAL A 24 9.55 -27.53 26.18
C VAL A 24 9.12 -27.04 24.79
N ALA A 25 8.18 -27.73 24.15
CA ALA A 25 7.67 -27.33 22.85
C ALA A 25 6.80 -26.06 22.92
N VAL A 26 6.05 -25.85 24.01
CA VAL A 26 5.34 -24.59 24.31
C VAL A 26 6.33 -23.46 24.52
N ASP A 27 7.32 -23.66 25.40
CA ASP A 27 8.32 -22.65 25.77
C ASP A 27 9.14 -22.19 24.55
N ARG A 28 9.29 -23.03 23.52
CA ARG A 28 9.93 -22.67 22.25
C ARG A 28 8.99 -21.99 21.25
N SER A 29 7.69 -22.30 21.30
CA SER A 29 6.71 -21.77 20.35
C SER A 29 6.30 -20.34 20.68
N VAL A 30 6.17 -19.97 21.96
CA VAL A 30 5.73 -18.64 22.39
C VAL A 30 6.68 -17.52 21.91
N PRO A 31 8.01 -17.59 22.12
CA PRO A 31 8.92 -16.53 21.66
C PRO A 31 8.93 -16.38 20.12
N SER A 32 8.73 -17.49 19.41
CA SER A 32 8.67 -17.51 17.95
C SER A 32 7.41 -16.80 17.43
N LEU A 33 6.28 -16.97 18.12
CA LEU A 33 5.04 -16.25 17.83
C LEU A 33 5.17 -14.76 18.11
N GLU A 34 5.75 -14.39 19.24
CA GLU A 34 6.00 -12.98 19.60
C GLU A 34 6.92 -12.30 18.59
N ALA A 35 7.98 -12.98 18.15
CA ALA A 35 8.87 -12.48 17.11
C ALA A 35 8.15 -12.30 15.76
N LEU A 36 7.28 -13.25 15.38
CA LEU A 36 6.47 -13.16 14.17
C LEU A 36 5.49 -11.98 14.23
N LEU A 37 4.80 -11.82 15.37
CA LEU A 37 3.89 -10.70 15.61
C LEU A 37 4.62 -9.36 15.55
N GLY A 38 5.79 -9.24 16.19
CA GLY A 38 6.60 -8.02 16.17
C GLY A 38 7.00 -7.58 14.77
N ARG A 39 7.29 -8.53 13.87
CA ARG A 39 7.56 -8.23 12.46
C ARG A 39 6.34 -7.61 11.76
N TYR A 40 5.15 -8.18 11.95
CA TYR A 40 3.92 -7.62 11.38
C TYR A 40 3.54 -6.27 11.99
N GLN A 41 3.78 -6.06 13.28
CA GLN A 41 3.51 -4.79 13.96
C GLN A 41 4.28 -3.61 13.37
N THR A 42 5.49 -3.85 12.83
CA THR A 42 6.27 -2.84 12.09
C THR A 42 5.49 -2.24 10.90
N HIS A 43 4.56 -3.01 10.33
CA HIS A 43 3.73 -2.61 9.19
C HIS A 43 2.28 -2.27 9.57
N ALA A 44 1.94 -2.28 10.86
CA ALA A 44 0.56 -2.04 11.33
C ALA A 44 0.02 -0.66 10.93
N TRP A 45 0.90 0.33 10.77
CA TRP A 45 0.53 1.68 10.32
C TRP A 45 -0.23 1.68 8.98
N ILE A 46 0.01 0.69 8.10
CA ILE A 46 -0.65 0.57 6.80
C ILE A 46 -2.17 0.35 6.97
N LEU A 47 -2.58 -0.40 7.99
CA LEU A 47 -4.00 -0.70 8.24
C LEU A 47 -4.76 0.53 8.73
N ALA A 48 -4.08 1.45 9.41
CA ALA A 48 -4.68 2.68 9.91
C ALA A 48 -4.91 3.73 8.80
N VAL A 49 -4.31 3.56 7.62
CA VAL A 49 -4.47 4.49 6.50
C VAL A 49 -5.82 4.26 5.84
N ASP A 50 -6.64 5.31 5.81
CA ASP A 50 -7.79 5.41 4.92
C ASP A 50 -7.31 5.77 3.50
N VAL A 51 -7.57 4.90 2.53
CA VAL A 51 -7.03 5.01 1.16
C VAL A 51 -7.48 6.31 0.49
N ASP A 52 -8.78 6.59 0.54
CA ASP A 52 -9.37 7.71 -0.20
C ASP A 52 -9.00 9.02 0.49
N ARG A 53 -9.13 9.05 1.82
CA ARG A 53 -8.77 10.24 2.61
C ARG A 53 -7.28 10.56 2.52
N HIS A 54 -6.40 9.56 2.48
CA HIS A 54 -4.96 9.78 2.33
C HIS A 54 -4.63 10.33 0.95
N ALA A 55 -5.21 9.77 -0.10
CA ALA A 55 -4.99 10.26 -1.45
C ALA A 55 -5.50 11.70 -1.61
N GLU A 56 -6.73 11.99 -1.18
CA GLU A 56 -7.29 13.35 -1.23
C GLU A 56 -6.44 14.33 -0.40
N GLY A 57 -6.16 13.98 0.85
CA GLY A 57 -5.36 14.79 1.76
C GLY A 57 -3.93 15.02 1.32
N PHE A 58 -3.38 14.16 0.46
CA PHE A 58 -2.06 14.34 -0.16
C PHE A 58 -2.09 15.38 -1.28
N TRP A 59 -3.15 15.42 -2.08
CA TRP A 59 -3.28 16.35 -3.20
C TRP A 59 -3.77 17.73 -2.81
N THR A 60 -4.48 17.86 -1.68
CA THR A 60 -4.96 19.14 -1.15
C THR A 60 -3.95 19.86 -0.25
N GLN A 61 -2.71 19.37 -0.17
CA GLN A 61 -1.66 20.00 0.64
C GLN A 61 -1.25 21.36 0.07
N ASP A 62 -0.85 22.28 0.96
CA ASP A 62 -0.29 23.58 0.61
C ASP A 62 1.15 23.68 1.14
N PRO A 63 2.18 23.72 0.26
CA PRO A 63 2.10 23.76 -1.21
C PRO A 63 1.68 22.43 -1.84
N PRO A 64 1.11 22.45 -3.07
CA PRO A 64 0.76 21.23 -3.79
C PRO A 64 1.94 20.27 -3.94
N PRO A 65 1.71 18.94 -3.86
CA PRO A 65 2.78 17.97 -3.90
C PRO A 65 3.52 18.01 -5.24
N THR A 66 4.85 17.94 -5.18
CA THR A 66 5.69 17.80 -6.38
C THR A 66 5.62 16.38 -6.93
N LEU A 67 5.93 16.19 -8.21
CA LEU A 67 6.02 14.86 -8.81
C LEU A 67 7.03 13.95 -8.08
N ALA A 68 8.11 14.53 -7.57
CA ALA A 68 9.08 13.80 -6.75
C ALA A 68 8.48 13.30 -5.43
N ALA A 69 7.66 14.14 -4.77
CA ALA A 69 6.95 13.75 -3.56
C ALA A 69 5.93 12.63 -3.82
N VAL A 70 5.17 12.73 -4.93
CA VAL A 70 4.24 11.68 -5.36
C VAL A 70 4.98 10.36 -5.59
N ALA A 71 6.11 10.39 -6.31
CA ALA A 71 6.91 9.20 -6.58
C ALA A 71 7.47 8.57 -5.30
N ALA A 72 7.93 9.40 -4.36
CA ALA A 72 8.43 8.94 -3.06
C ALA A 72 7.33 8.27 -2.23
N GLU A 73 6.14 8.86 -2.18
CA GLU A 73 5.02 8.32 -1.41
C GLU A 73 4.47 7.02 -2.03
N VAL A 74 4.31 6.98 -3.36
CA VAL A 74 3.95 5.75 -4.09
C VAL A 74 4.97 4.65 -3.80
N ARG A 75 6.27 4.99 -3.89
CA ARG A 75 7.36 4.04 -3.63
C ARG A 75 7.33 3.52 -2.19
N ARG A 76 7.09 4.39 -1.21
CA ARG A 76 6.97 4.00 0.20
C ARG A 76 5.91 2.92 0.40
N PHE A 77 4.74 3.06 -0.21
CA PHE A 77 3.67 2.06 -0.11
C PHE A 77 3.97 0.80 -0.93
N THR A 78 4.57 0.90 -2.11
CA THR A 78 4.93 -0.28 -2.91
C THR A 78 6.02 -1.11 -2.24
N ASP A 79 7.03 -0.45 -1.66
CA ASP A 79 8.13 -1.09 -0.94
C ASP A 79 7.60 -1.75 0.34
N ALA A 80 6.68 -1.10 1.05
CA ALA A 80 6.00 -1.70 2.21
C ALA A 80 5.17 -2.93 1.81
N ALA A 81 4.44 -2.88 0.70
CA ALA A 81 3.69 -4.03 0.19
C ALA A 81 4.61 -5.19 -0.20
N ALA A 82 5.76 -4.91 -0.80
CA ALA A 82 6.76 -5.91 -1.15
C ALA A 82 7.39 -6.54 0.11
N ALA A 83 7.76 -5.72 1.09
CA ALA A 83 8.34 -6.17 2.37
C ALA A 83 7.38 -7.09 3.14
N VAL A 84 6.08 -6.74 3.19
CA VAL A 84 5.06 -7.58 3.83
C VAL A 84 4.96 -8.95 3.16
N ARG A 85 5.03 -9.02 1.82
CA ARG A 85 4.92 -10.29 1.08
C ARG A 85 6.09 -11.24 1.34
N THR A 86 7.27 -10.69 1.59
CA THR A 86 8.50 -11.46 1.84
C THR A 86 8.79 -11.70 3.32
N LEU A 87 7.96 -11.14 4.22
CA LEU A 87 8.16 -11.15 5.67
C LEU A 87 8.10 -12.56 6.28
N SER A 88 7.19 -13.41 5.79
CA SER A 88 7.09 -14.81 6.18
C SER A 88 6.45 -15.66 5.07
N PRO A 89 6.64 -16.99 5.11
CA PRO A 89 5.79 -17.92 4.37
C PRO A 89 4.31 -17.76 4.76
N SER A 90 3.40 -18.23 3.90
CA SER A 90 1.96 -18.23 4.19
C SER A 90 1.62 -19.06 5.43
N ARG A 91 2.38 -20.13 5.68
CA ARG A 91 2.20 -21.01 6.83
C ARG A 91 3.52 -21.14 7.57
N VAL A 92 3.51 -20.80 8.85
CA VAL A 92 4.68 -20.90 9.72
C VAL A 92 4.47 -22.08 10.64
N LEU A 93 5.29 -23.11 10.44
CA LEU A 93 5.31 -24.30 11.29
C LEU A 93 6.11 -24.02 12.56
N LEU A 94 5.46 -24.21 13.70
CA LEU A 94 6.05 -24.17 15.03
C LEU A 94 5.94 -25.57 15.68
N PRO A 95 6.75 -25.88 16.71
CA PRO A 95 6.80 -27.22 17.30
C PRO A 95 5.45 -27.83 17.71
N LEU A 96 4.45 -27.02 18.04
CA LEU A 96 3.11 -27.48 18.45
C LEU A 96 1.97 -26.99 17.57
N LEU A 97 2.21 -26.04 16.67
CA LEU A 97 1.15 -25.33 15.97
C LEU A 97 1.61 -24.84 14.61
N GLU A 98 0.67 -24.73 13.68
CA GLU A 98 0.86 -24.06 12.39
C GLU A 98 0.10 -22.73 12.43
N VAL A 99 0.75 -21.64 12.05
CA VAL A 99 0.12 -20.33 11.93
C VAL A 99 -0.08 -20.00 10.47
N ASP A 100 -1.32 -19.75 10.07
CA ASP A 100 -1.63 -19.20 8.75
C ASP A 100 -1.51 -17.67 8.78
N CYS A 101 -0.51 -17.15 8.08
CA CYS A 101 -0.21 -15.73 7.93
C CYS A 101 -0.75 -15.14 6.61
N SER A 102 -1.41 -15.94 5.77
CA SER A 102 -1.89 -15.50 4.45
C SER A 102 -2.82 -14.29 4.56
N ALA A 103 -3.82 -14.35 5.45
CA ALA A 103 -4.81 -13.29 5.61
C ALA A 103 -4.19 -11.95 6.01
N VAL A 104 -3.30 -11.94 7.01
CA VAL A 104 -2.64 -10.70 7.47
C VAL A 104 -1.69 -10.13 6.42
N ARG A 105 -0.93 -11.00 5.73
CA ARG A 105 -0.02 -10.61 4.64
C ARG A 105 -0.80 -10.01 3.48
N ASP A 106 -1.90 -10.64 3.10
CA ASP A 106 -2.71 -10.22 1.97
C ASP A 106 -3.43 -8.90 2.30
N ALA A 107 -4.01 -8.77 3.51
CA ALA A 107 -4.64 -7.52 3.94
C ALA A 107 -3.67 -6.33 3.94
N LEU A 108 -2.49 -6.48 4.55
CA LEU A 108 -1.48 -5.43 4.61
C LEU A 108 -0.95 -5.06 3.21
N SER A 109 -0.62 -6.06 2.40
CA SER A 109 -0.06 -5.82 1.06
C SER A 109 -1.09 -5.23 0.09
N GLN A 110 -2.35 -5.68 0.16
CA GLN A 110 -3.45 -5.13 -0.64
C GLN A 110 -3.75 -3.69 -0.23
N ARG A 111 -3.81 -3.38 1.07
CA ARG A 111 -4.05 -2.02 1.54
C ARG A 111 -2.97 -1.05 1.08
N ALA A 112 -1.70 -1.41 1.24
CA ALA A 112 -0.59 -0.59 0.75
C ALA A 112 -0.65 -0.40 -0.78
N THR A 113 -0.95 -1.47 -1.53
CA THR A 113 -1.10 -1.38 -3.00
C THR A 113 -2.28 -0.48 -3.39
N ALA A 114 -3.38 -0.50 -2.62
CA ALA A 114 -4.55 0.33 -2.87
C ALA A 114 -4.23 1.82 -2.69
N VAL A 115 -3.48 2.20 -1.65
CA VAL A 115 -3.03 3.59 -1.45
C VAL A 115 -2.16 4.06 -2.62
N ALA A 116 -1.16 3.26 -3.01
CA ALA A 116 -0.29 3.57 -4.13
C ALA A 116 -1.06 3.77 -5.44
N ARG A 117 -2.07 2.91 -5.70
CA ARG A 117 -2.94 3.04 -6.87
C ARG A 117 -3.81 4.30 -6.81
N ALA A 118 -4.41 4.61 -5.66
CA ALA A 118 -5.23 5.80 -5.49
C ALA A 118 -4.42 7.09 -5.78
N LEU A 119 -3.18 7.17 -5.29
CA LEU A 119 -2.27 8.28 -5.57
C LEU A 119 -1.97 8.41 -7.08
N LEU A 120 -1.71 7.30 -7.78
CA LEU A 120 -1.45 7.30 -9.22
C LEU A 120 -2.70 7.66 -10.04
N THR A 121 -3.87 7.17 -9.65
CA THR A 121 -5.15 7.53 -10.29
C THR A 121 -5.43 9.02 -10.16
N ALA A 122 -5.18 9.60 -8.98
CA ALA A 122 -5.33 11.03 -8.77
C ALA A 122 -4.29 11.85 -9.56
N LEU A 123 -3.02 11.40 -9.64
CA LEU A 123 -2.02 12.00 -10.52
C LEU A 123 -2.48 12.02 -11.98
N TYR A 124 -3.01 10.89 -12.46
CA TYR A 124 -3.53 10.78 -13.82
C TYR A 124 -4.65 11.79 -14.07
N ALA A 125 -5.62 11.90 -13.16
CA ALA A 125 -6.71 12.87 -13.25
C ALA A 125 -6.19 14.32 -13.30
N HIS A 126 -5.19 14.65 -12.48
CA HIS A 126 -4.54 15.96 -12.52
C HIS A 126 -3.84 16.23 -13.85
N CYS A 127 -3.11 15.26 -14.40
CA CYS A 127 -2.46 15.38 -15.71
C CYS A 127 -3.48 15.62 -16.82
N VAL A 128 -4.56 14.83 -16.87
CA VAL A 128 -5.63 15.00 -17.86
C VAL A 128 -6.26 16.38 -17.77
N SER A 129 -6.60 16.83 -16.56
CA SER A 129 -7.17 18.17 -16.35
C SER A 129 -6.22 19.28 -16.82
N ARG A 130 -4.91 19.15 -16.53
CA ARG A 130 -3.92 20.12 -17.01
C ARG A 130 -3.78 20.13 -18.53
N CYS A 131 -3.76 18.97 -19.18
CA CYS A 131 -3.72 18.88 -20.64
C CYS A 131 -4.95 19.51 -21.28
N GLN A 132 -6.14 19.27 -20.73
CA GLN A 132 -7.38 19.89 -21.21
C GLN A 132 -7.35 21.41 -21.09
N ARG A 133 -6.82 21.95 -19.99
CA ARG A 133 -6.65 23.40 -19.82
C ARG A 133 -5.68 23.99 -20.84
N ILE A 134 -4.57 23.31 -21.12
CA ILE A 134 -3.60 23.73 -22.13
C ILE A 134 -4.23 23.72 -23.52
N LEU A 135 -4.96 22.65 -23.87
CA LEU A 135 -5.67 22.56 -25.15
C LEU A 135 -6.74 23.64 -25.29
N ALA A 136 -7.51 23.92 -24.23
CA ALA A 136 -8.51 24.99 -24.23
C ALA A 136 -7.85 26.36 -24.49
N ALA A 137 -6.74 26.66 -23.80
CA ALA A 137 -5.98 27.89 -24.01
C ALA A 137 -5.42 27.97 -25.44
N TYR A 138 -4.91 26.87 -25.98
CA TYR A 138 -4.41 26.83 -27.36
C TYR A 138 -5.54 27.03 -28.38
N HIS A 139 -6.72 26.44 -28.16
CA HIS A 139 -7.88 26.65 -29.01
C HIS A 139 -8.37 28.10 -28.97
N GLU A 140 -8.34 28.74 -27.81
CA GLU A 140 -8.68 30.15 -27.65
C GLU A 140 -7.70 31.05 -28.42
N MET A 141 -6.39 30.81 -28.27
CA MET A 141 -5.36 31.51 -29.03
C MET A 141 -5.50 31.31 -30.54
N TRP A 142 -5.73 30.07 -30.97
CA TRP A 142 -5.91 29.71 -32.37
C TRP A 142 -7.17 30.35 -32.96
N ALA A 143 -8.28 30.36 -32.23
CA ALA A 143 -9.52 31.02 -32.66
C ALA A 143 -9.31 32.54 -32.81
N GLY A 144 -8.58 33.17 -31.89
CA GLY A 144 -8.19 34.57 -32.00
C GLY A 144 -7.36 34.87 -33.25
N LEU A 145 -6.39 34.00 -33.57
CA LEU A 145 -5.52 34.13 -34.75
C LEU A 145 -6.24 33.87 -36.09
N GLN A 146 -7.34 33.12 -36.09
CA GLN A 146 -8.14 32.85 -37.30
C GLN A 146 -9.14 33.96 -37.64
N VAL A 147 -9.29 34.98 -36.79
CA VAL A 147 -10.11 36.15 -37.11
C VAL A 147 -9.48 36.86 -38.31
N VAL A 148 -10.20 36.90 -39.43
CA VAL A 148 -9.78 37.67 -40.61
C VAL A 148 -10.16 39.13 -40.35
N PRO A 149 -9.20 40.04 -40.10
CA PRO A 149 -9.51 41.44 -39.82
C PRO A 149 -10.13 42.07 -41.07
N GLN A 150 -11.25 42.75 -40.88
CA GLN A 150 -11.96 43.47 -41.95
C GLN A 150 -11.60 44.95 -41.97
N THR A 151 -10.97 45.45 -40.89
CA THR A 151 -10.52 46.83 -40.75
C THR A 151 -9.02 46.92 -40.44
N PRO A 152 -8.37 48.06 -40.76
CA PRO A 152 -6.98 48.31 -40.38
C PRO A 152 -6.76 48.27 -38.86
N GLU A 153 -7.70 48.77 -38.06
CA GLU A 153 -7.62 48.75 -36.59
C GLU A 153 -7.67 47.32 -36.03
N GLU A 154 -8.47 46.42 -36.64
CA GLU A 154 -8.52 45.00 -36.28
C GLU A 154 -7.21 44.26 -36.63
N LEU A 155 -6.53 44.67 -37.72
CA LEU A 155 -5.24 44.09 -38.11
C LEU A 155 -4.13 44.46 -37.13
N ASP A 156 -4.11 45.69 -36.62
CA ASP A 156 -3.15 46.14 -35.61
C ASP A 156 -3.41 45.47 -34.25
N ALA A 157 -4.68 45.26 -33.88
CA ALA A 157 -5.04 44.49 -32.68
C ALA A 157 -4.60 43.02 -32.76
N LEU A 158 -4.77 42.39 -33.92
CA LEU A 158 -4.33 41.01 -34.15
C LEU A 158 -2.80 40.87 -34.10
N ARG A 159 -2.06 41.85 -34.63
CA ARG A 159 -0.58 41.89 -34.56
C ARG A 159 -0.09 42.04 -33.12
N ALA A 160 -0.68 42.96 -32.35
CA ALA A 160 -0.34 43.13 -30.94
C ALA A 160 -0.60 41.84 -30.14
N TYR A 161 -1.69 41.12 -30.42
CA TYR A 161 -2.00 39.85 -29.78
C TYR A 161 -0.99 38.74 -30.14
N ALA A 162 -0.51 38.69 -31.39
CA ALA A 162 0.46 37.68 -31.85
C ALA A 162 1.90 37.91 -31.33
N GLU A 163 2.23 39.12 -30.90
CA GLU A 163 3.54 39.48 -30.32
C GLU A 163 3.60 39.28 -28.80
N THR A 164 2.48 38.94 -28.14
CA THR A 164 2.38 38.68 -26.69
C THR A 164 2.52 37.19 -26.36
#